data_AF-A0A918JNQ9-F1
#
_entry.id   AF-A0A918JNQ9-F1
#
_cell.length_a   1.000
_cell.length_b   1.000
_cell.length_c   1.000
_cell.angle_alpha   90.00
_cell.angle_beta   90.00
_cell.angle_gamma   90.00
#
_symmetry.space_group_name_H-M   'P 1'
#
loop_
_entity.id
_entity.type
_entity.pdbx_description
1 polymer ?
#
loop_
_entity_poly.entity_id
_entity_poly.type
_entity_poly.pdbx_seq_one_letter_code
_entity_poly.pdbx_strand_id
1 'polypeptide(L)'
;MKRKLLTLTMVGVAVVLSGCDTMNQNGGSLGSLNFLSTDGEKKTINTTPIKIKVPDDAGILRKNSNTIVGDLIIPNLSVTHIPNASYSRVFVENKTDKDFVVHARNDNGIAGSGIKYNISYEMLPGKGNAYQVVLTPNFKTEYQQGLIGKFPLPNFTEEAMREYLRAFSLIYKFEVDSKYNSESTMANFMRMATVQPNTRGMADPVTGKIFNQYFETEYQGKAAGYFVEVFPYRDGSKAVIYMELPTVETSSNEVDFEIIIKDLKSEMDRIVNS
;
A
#
# COMPACT_ATOMS: atom_id res chain seq x y z
N MET A 1 -86.32 -14.83 -10.00
CA MET A 1 -85.62 -16.12 -9.81
C MET A 1 -84.46 -15.86 -8.84
N LYS A 2 -84.46 -16.55 -7.68
CA LYS A 2 -83.36 -16.94 -6.74
C LYS A 2 -82.05 -16.10 -6.73
N ARG A 3 -81.35 -15.83 -5.62
CA ARG A 3 -81.46 -16.04 -4.16
C ARG A 3 -80.29 -15.21 -3.55
N LYS A 4 -80.46 -14.74 -2.32
CA LYS A 4 -79.39 -14.19 -1.45
C LYS A 4 -78.28 -15.23 -1.18
N LEU A 5 -77.07 -14.79 -0.85
CA LEU A 5 -76.31 -15.41 0.24
C LEU A 5 -75.48 -14.37 1.04
N LEU A 6 -75.90 -14.21 2.30
CA LEU A 6 -75.11 -13.74 3.44
C LEU A 6 -74.19 -14.88 3.88
N THR A 7 -73.02 -14.57 4.44
CA THR A 7 -72.48 -15.05 5.75
C THR A 7 -70.94 -14.99 5.72
N LEU A 8 -70.17 -14.95 6.81
CA LEU A 8 -70.29 -14.56 8.22
C LEU A 8 -68.95 -15.02 8.83
N THR A 9 -68.22 -14.09 9.44
CA THR A 9 -67.51 -14.17 10.74
C THR A 9 -66.81 -15.46 11.21
N MET A 10 -65.56 -15.32 11.70
CA MET A 10 -65.02 -15.77 13.02
C MET A 10 -63.54 -15.31 13.06
N VAL A 11 -63.02 -14.49 13.99
CA VAL A 11 -63.01 -14.43 15.48
C VAL A 11 -62.45 -15.70 16.14
N GLY A 12 -61.37 -15.52 16.92
CA GLY A 12 -60.82 -16.51 17.86
C GLY A 12 -59.29 -16.38 17.99
N VAL A 13 -58.76 -15.43 18.78
CA VAL A 13 -58.41 -15.54 20.22
C VAL A 13 -57.11 -16.33 20.48
N ALA A 14 -56.22 -15.65 21.19
CA ALA A 14 -54.87 -16.01 21.61
C ALA A 14 -54.81 -17.15 22.65
N VAL A 15 -53.66 -17.83 22.73
CA VAL A 15 -53.09 -18.35 23.99
C VAL A 15 -51.55 -18.38 23.89
N VAL A 16 -50.90 -17.81 24.90
CA VAL A 16 -49.46 -17.91 25.23
C VAL A 16 -49.23 -19.20 26.01
N LEU A 17 -48.22 -20.01 25.68
CA LEU A 17 -47.59 -20.91 26.65
C LEU A 17 -46.07 -21.09 26.37
N SER A 18 -45.33 -20.76 27.42
CA SER A 18 -43.96 -21.12 27.79
C SER A 18 -43.70 -22.62 27.85
N GLY A 19 -42.44 -23.06 27.68
CA GLY A 19 -41.99 -24.37 28.16
C GLY A 19 -40.66 -24.86 27.58
N CYS A 20 -39.79 -25.36 28.45
CA CYS A 20 -38.36 -25.62 28.29
C CYS A 20 -37.94 -26.84 27.45
N ASP A 21 -36.67 -26.75 27.03
CA ASP A 21 -35.63 -27.78 26.94
C ASP A 21 -35.91 -29.16 26.32
N THR A 22 -35.18 -29.44 25.25
CA THR A 22 -34.33 -30.64 25.21
C THR A 22 -32.99 -30.30 24.55
N MET A 23 -31.93 -30.34 25.37
CA MET A 23 -30.55 -30.50 24.92
C MET A 23 -30.44 -31.77 24.07
N ASN A 24 -29.74 -31.69 22.93
CA ASN A 24 -28.79 -32.74 22.58
C ASN A 24 -27.51 -32.11 22.04
N GLN A 25 -26.41 -32.64 22.55
CA GLN A 25 -25.08 -32.06 22.59
C GLN A 25 -24.24 -32.46 21.37
N ASN A 26 -23.23 -31.64 21.14
CA ASN A 26 -21.88 -31.95 20.64
C ASN A 26 -21.53 -31.52 19.21
N GLY A 27 -20.83 -30.38 19.18
CA GLY A 27 -20.12 -29.79 18.07
C GLY A 27 -19.74 -28.37 18.46
N GLY A 28 -18.72 -28.24 19.32
CA GLY A 28 -18.37 -27.03 20.07
C GLY A 28 -18.44 -25.73 19.27
N SER A 29 -19.46 -24.93 19.58
CA SER A 29 -19.51 -23.52 19.24
C SER A 29 -18.37 -22.84 19.98
N LEU A 30 -17.33 -22.45 19.24
CA LEU A 30 -16.40 -21.40 19.66
C LEU A 30 -17.23 -20.12 19.76
N GLY A 31 -17.87 -19.95 20.91
CA GLY A 31 -18.52 -18.72 21.30
C GLY A 31 -17.58 -17.56 21.04
N SER A 32 -18.14 -16.49 20.49
CA SER A 32 -17.47 -15.22 20.27
C SER A 32 -16.75 -14.80 21.56
N LEU A 33 -15.47 -15.16 21.68
CA LEU A 33 -14.59 -14.60 22.68
C LEU A 33 -14.36 -13.16 22.24
N ASN A 34 -15.24 -12.28 22.71
CA ASN A 34 -14.91 -10.88 22.92
C ASN A 34 -13.76 -10.87 23.94
N PHE A 35 -12.55 -11.20 23.50
CA PHE A 35 -11.31 -10.92 24.22
C PHE A 35 -11.41 -9.46 24.60
N LEU A 36 -11.45 -9.18 25.90
CA LEU A 36 -11.62 -7.86 26.50
C LEU A 36 -10.80 -6.81 25.73
N SER A 37 -11.44 -6.16 24.75
CA SER A 37 -10.85 -5.13 23.91
C SER A 37 -11.45 -3.83 24.38
N THR A 38 -10.59 -2.93 24.86
CA THR A 38 -10.97 -1.54 25.00
C THR A 38 -10.49 -0.84 23.74
N ASP A 39 -11.38 -0.75 22.75
CA ASP A 39 -11.16 0.17 21.65
C ASP A 39 -11.14 1.57 22.26
N GLY A 40 -10.02 2.26 22.09
CA GLY A 40 -9.80 3.60 22.58
C GLY A 40 -10.69 4.59 21.85
N GLU A 41 -10.85 5.77 22.45
CA GLU A 41 -11.62 6.85 21.84
C GLU A 41 -11.05 7.23 20.47
N LYS A 42 -11.95 7.44 19.52
CA LYS A 42 -11.62 7.93 18.19
C LYS A 42 -11.18 9.39 18.29
N LYS A 43 -9.89 9.65 18.14
CA LYS A 43 -9.31 10.99 18.17
C LYS A 43 -9.28 11.59 16.76
N THR A 44 -9.78 12.81 16.61
CA THR A 44 -9.65 13.56 15.35
C THR A 44 -8.21 14.01 15.16
N ILE A 45 -7.69 13.81 13.95
CA ILE A 45 -6.38 14.29 13.53
C ILE A 45 -6.62 15.50 12.63
N ASN A 46 -5.94 16.61 12.93
CA ASN A 46 -5.98 17.79 12.07
C ASN A 46 -4.62 17.99 11.43
N THR A 47 -4.41 17.29 10.31
CA THR A 47 -3.15 17.33 9.57
C THR A 47 -3.35 17.86 8.17
N THR A 48 -2.39 18.62 7.66
CA THR A 48 -2.43 19.08 6.27
C THR A 48 -2.42 17.88 5.33
N PRO A 49 -3.34 17.82 4.34
CA PRO A 49 -3.37 16.75 3.36
C PRO A 49 -2.04 16.61 2.61
N ILE A 50 -1.70 15.38 2.23
CA ILE A 50 -0.54 15.07 1.39
C ILE A 50 -1.04 14.96 -0.05
N LYS A 51 -0.39 15.65 -0.97
CA LYS A 51 -0.71 15.63 -2.39
C LYS A 51 0.35 14.85 -3.14
N ILE A 52 -0.06 13.89 -3.96
CA ILE A 52 0.82 13.11 -4.81
C ILE A 52 0.35 13.31 -6.26
N LYS A 53 1.15 13.98 -7.08
CA LYS A 53 0.86 14.26 -8.48
C LYS A 53 1.56 13.25 -9.37
N VAL A 54 0.78 12.60 -10.22
CA VAL A 54 1.25 11.61 -11.20
C VAL A 54 0.98 12.18 -12.60
N PRO A 55 2.01 12.43 -13.43
CA PRO A 55 1.83 13.00 -14.76
C PRO A 55 1.21 12.00 -15.75
N ASP A 56 0.80 12.47 -16.91
CA ASP A 56 0.46 11.61 -18.05
C ASP A 56 1.74 11.33 -18.85
N ASP A 57 2.51 10.34 -18.41
CA ASP A 57 3.72 9.92 -19.10
C ASP A 57 3.65 8.42 -19.45
N ALA A 58 4.08 8.08 -20.67
CA ALA A 58 4.08 6.73 -21.21
C ALA A 58 5.13 5.81 -20.56
N GLY A 59 6.13 6.38 -19.88
CA GLY A 59 7.09 5.62 -19.07
C GLY A 59 6.48 5.07 -17.78
N ILE A 60 5.35 5.60 -17.31
CA ILE A 60 4.69 5.11 -16.10
C ILE A 60 4.07 3.74 -16.38
N LEU A 61 4.47 2.75 -15.58
CA LEU A 61 3.94 1.39 -15.69
C LEU A 61 2.63 1.31 -14.90
N ARG A 62 1.54 1.64 -15.59
CA ARG A 62 0.20 1.74 -15.03
C ARG A 62 -0.30 0.40 -14.52
N LYS A 63 -0.89 0.40 -13.33
CA LYS A 63 -1.61 -0.77 -12.81
C LYS A 63 -3.07 -0.67 -13.22
N ASN A 64 -3.66 -1.76 -13.70
CA ASN A 64 -5.11 -1.85 -13.87
C ASN A 64 -5.77 -1.85 -12.47
N SER A 65 -6.08 -0.67 -11.94
CA SER A 65 -6.47 -0.48 -10.54
C SER A 65 -7.78 0.27 -10.42
N ASN A 66 -8.74 -0.28 -9.65
CA ASN A 66 -9.89 0.48 -9.14
C ASN A 66 -9.70 0.85 -7.65
N THR A 67 -8.43 1.14 -7.31
CA THR A 67 -7.92 1.96 -6.20
C THR A 67 -7.56 1.31 -4.85
N ILE A 68 -6.26 1.49 -4.50
CA ILE A 68 -5.66 1.82 -3.20
C ILE A 68 -4.16 2.10 -3.45
N VAL A 69 -3.73 3.04 -4.28
CA VAL A 69 -4.30 4.32 -4.73
C VAL A 69 -3.73 4.60 -6.12
N GLY A 70 -4.47 4.18 -7.15
CA GLY A 70 -4.04 4.25 -8.55
C GLY A 70 -2.87 3.32 -8.85
N ASP A 71 -1.81 3.89 -9.44
CA ASP A 71 -0.59 3.20 -9.87
C ASP A 71 0.46 3.09 -8.74
N LEU A 72 0.24 3.80 -7.64
CA LEU A 72 1.21 3.89 -6.56
C LEU A 72 1.39 2.54 -5.85
N ILE A 73 2.63 2.23 -5.51
CA ILE A 73 3.00 1.12 -4.65
C ILE A 73 2.99 1.62 -3.22
N ILE A 74 2.24 0.93 -2.36
CA ILE A 74 2.22 1.18 -0.94
C ILE A 74 3.25 0.26 -0.28
N PRO A 75 4.16 0.78 0.56
CA PRO A 75 5.12 -0.04 1.28
C PRO A 75 4.38 -0.91 2.31
N ASN A 76 4.33 -2.22 2.09
CA ASN A 76 3.86 -3.16 3.12
C ASN A 76 5.07 -3.60 3.95
N LEU A 77 5.17 -3.14 5.19
CA LEU A 77 6.21 -3.59 6.11
C LEU A 77 5.79 -4.93 6.73
N SER A 78 6.26 -6.05 6.16
CA SER A 78 5.99 -7.39 6.70
C SER A 78 7.11 -7.90 7.62
N VAL A 79 6.79 -7.98 8.91
CA VAL A 79 7.15 -8.99 9.92
C VAL A 79 8.59 -9.56 9.93
N THR A 80 9.37 -9.24 10.97
CA THR A 80 10.43 -10.13 11.45
C THR A 80 9.79 -11.33 12.15
N HIS A 81 9.88 -12.53 11.56
CA HIS A 81 9.35 -13.76 12.17
C HIS A 81 10.32 -14.29 13.23
N ILE A 82 9.86 -14.41 14.48
CA ILE A 82 10.61 -15.07 15.55
C ILE A 82 9.61 -16.00 16.30
N PRO A 83 9.91 -17.29 16.48
CA PRO A 83 9.06 -18.20 17.26
C PRO A 83 8.88 -17.67 18.70
N ASN A 84 7.63 -17.65 19.19
CA ASN A 84 7.22 -17.04 20.48
C ASN A 84 7.31 -15.51 20.59
N ALA A 85 7.48 -14.76 19.50
CA ALA A 85 7.69 -13.32 19.56
C ALA A 85 6.46 -12.46 19.30
N SER A 86 6.50 -11.27 19.90
CA SER A 86 5.67 -10.12 19.53
C SER A 86 6.05 -9.66 18.12
N TYR A 87 5.07 -9.63 17.22
CA TYR A 87 5.19 -9.06 15.88
C TYR A 87 4.88 -7.58 15.92
N SER A 88 5.72 -6.73 15.31
CA SER A 88 5.40 -5.33 15.02
C SER A 88 5.25 -5.18 13.51
N ARG A 89 4.10 -4.68 13.05
CA ARG A 89 3.75 -4.60 11.61
C ARG A 89 3.09 -3.28 11.30
N VAL A 90 3.31 -2.77 10.09
CA VAL A 90 2.51 -1.69 9.51
C VAL A 90 1.96 -2.18 8.19
N PHE A 91 0.64 -2.15 8.04
CA PHE A 91 -0.03 -2.62 6.84
C PHE A 91 -1.27 -1.76 6.55
N VAL A 92 -1.77 -1.87 5.33
CA VAL A 92 -2.94 -1.14 4.88
C VAL A 92 -4.15 -2.07 4.72
N GLU A 93 -5.28 -1.66 5.29
CA GLU A 93 -6.57 -2.31 5.15
C GLU A 93 -7.47 -1.40 4.29
N ASN A 94 -7.90 -1.89 3.11
CA ASN A 94 -8.87 -1.14 2.32
C ASN A 94 -10.23 -1.14 3.03
N LYS A 95 -10.86 0.02 3.17
CA LYS A 95 -12.17 0.15 3.84
C LYS A 95 -13.29 0.41 2.85
N THR A 96 -13.08 1.40 1.97
CA THR A 96 -14.04 1.83 0.96
C THR A 96 -13.28 2.21 -0.31
N ASP A 97 -13.98 2.57 -1.37
CA ASP A 97 -13.40 3.16 -2.58
C ASP A 97 -12.74 4.53 -2.36
N LYS A 98 -12.84 5.10 -1.15
CA LYS A 98 -12.32 6.43 -0.81
C LYS A 98 -11.57 6.48 0.52
N ASP A 99 -11.49 5.37 1.23
CA ASP A 99 -10.86 5.31 2.54
C ASP A 99 -10.08 4.02 2.70
N PHE A 100 -8.92 4.14 3.32
CA PHE A 100 -8.17 3.00 3.83
C PHE A 100 -7.67 3.26 5.25
N VAL A 101 -7.24 2.20 5.91
CA VAL A 101 -6.66 2.25 7.25
C VAL A 101 -5.20 1.89 7.17
N VAL A 102 -4.33 2.76 7.68
CA VAL A 102 -2.95 2.38 8.02
C VAL A 102 -2.98 1.83 9.44
N HIS A 103 -2.60 0.56 9.58
CA HIS A 103 -2.67 -0.17 10.83
C HIS A 103 -1.27 -0.58 11.28
N ALA A 104 -0.79 0.06 12.35
CA ALA A 104 0.39 -0.39 13.08
C ALA A 104 -0.04 -1.33 14.22
N ARG A 105 0.49 -2.55 14.27
CA ARG A 105 0.06 -3.59 15.21
C ARG A 105 1.25 -4.26 15.89
N ASN A 106 1.15 -4.39 17.22
CA ASN A 106 1.95 -5.26 18.05
C ASN A 106 1.11 -6.48 18.47
N ASP A 107 1.44 -7.70 18.04
CA ASP A 107 0.62 -8.88 18.32
C ASP A 107 1.43 -10.16 18.52
N ASN A 108 0.83 -11.19 19.13
CA ASN A 108 1.42 -12.54 19.22
C ASN A 108 0.73 -13.55 18.29
N GLY A 109 0.02 -13.08 17.25
CA GLY A 109 -0.81 -13.88 16.37
C GLY A 109 -2.25 -14.12 16.84
N ILE A 110 -2.55 -13.94 18.15
CA ILE A 110 -3.90 -14.14 18.71
C ILE A 110 -4.45 -12.84 19.29
N ALA A 111 -3.74 -12.22 20.23
CA ALA A 111 -4.09 -10.94 20.85
C ALA A 111 -3.01 -9.89 20.56
N GLY A 112 -3.35 -8.61 20.71
CA GLY A 112 -2.38 -7.56 20.52
C GLY A 112 -2.87 -6.17 20.88
N SER A 113 -2.07 -5.19 20.48
CA SER A 113 -2.41 -3.78 20.54
C SER A 113 -2.09 -3.14 19.20
N GLY A 114 -2.72 -2.01 18.92
CA GLY A 114 -2.48 -1.34 17.65
C GLY A 114 -2.95 0.09 17.62
N ILE A 115 -2.47 0.80 16.61
CA ILE A 115 -2.88 2.14 16.25
C ILE A 115 -3.38 2.09 14.81
N LYS A 116 -4.60 2.58 14.61
CA LYS A 116 -5.26 2.68 13.31
C LYS A 116 -5.41 4.14 12.93
N TYR A 117 -4.96 4.47 11.74
CA TYR A 117 -5.16 5.78 11.12
C TYR A 117 -6.12 5.62 9.94
N ASN A 118 -7.27 6.29 10.00
CA ASN A 118 -8.20 6.33 8.88
C ASN A 118 -7.81 7.43 7.90
N ILE A 119 -7.44 7.05 6.69
CA ILE A 119 -7.01 7.95 5.64
C ILE A 119 -8.09 7.98 4.58
N SER A 120 -8.72 9.15 4.40
CA SER A 120 -9.53 9.39 3.22
C SER A 120 -8.63 9.80 2.08
N TYR A 121 -9.00 9.42 0.86
CA TYR A 121 -8.32 9.87 -0.32
C TYR A 121 -9.29 10.27 -1.42
N GLU A 122 -8.83 11.23 -2.21
CA GLU A 122 -9.50 11.67 -3.43
C GLU A 122 -8.52 11.60 -4.59
N MET A 123 -8.98 11.07 -5.72
CA MET A 123 -8.24 11.13 -6.98
C MET A 123 -8.83 12.24 -7.84
N LEU A 124 -8.07 13.32 -8.00
CA LEU A 124 -8.42 14.43 -8.86
C LEU A 124 -7.87 14.17 -10.26
N PRO A 125 -8.73 14.07 -11.30
CA PRO A 125 -8.26 13.85 -12.66
C PRO A 125 -7.48 15.07 -13.18
N GLY A 126 -6.41 14.81 -13.92
CA GLY A 126 -5.61 15.80 -14.63
C GLY A 126 -5.87 15.78 -16.14
N LYS A 127 -4.95 16.35 -16.93
CA LYS A 127 -4.98 16.23 -18.39
C LYS A 127 -4.53 14.82 -18.81
N GLY A 128 -5.23 14.21 -19.76
CA GLY A 128 -4.90 12.85 -20.22
C GLY A 128 -5.07 11.81 -19.10
N ASN A 129 -4.08 10.94 -18.90
CA ASN A 129 -4.06 9.98 -17.78
C ASN A 129 -3.37 10.51 -16.51
N ALA A 130 -3.08 11.82 -16.44
CA ALA A 130 -2.54 12.43 -15.23
C ALA A 130 -3.59 12.44 -14.13
N TYR A 131 -3.16 12.35 -12.88
CA TYR A 131 -4.04 12.52 -11.72
C TYR A 131 -3.26 13.00 -10.51
N GLN A 132 -4.00 13.51 -9.52
CA GLN A 132 -3.46 13.84 -8.21
C GLN A 132 -4.21 13.06 -7.14
N VAL A 133 -3.48 12.37 -6.27
CA VAL A 133 -4.02 11.74 -5.06
C VAL A 133 -3.90 12.73 -3.92
N VAL A 134 -5.00 13.02 -3.24
CA VAL A 134 -5.05 13.85 -2.03
C VAL A 134 -5.35 12.95 -0.85
N LEU A 135 -4.35 12.72 0.00
CA LEU A 135 -4.45 11.87 1.19
C LEU A 135 -4.76 12.73 2.43
N THR A 136 -5.85 12.45 3.13
CA THR A 136 -6.29 13.18 4.31
C THR A 136 -6.41 12.22 5.50
N PRO A 137 -5.46 12.24 6.45
CA PRO A 137 -5.58 11.52 7.71
C PRO A 137 -6.67 12.17 8.57
N ASN A 138 -7.71 11.42 8.93
CA ASN A 138 -8.87 11.98 9.63
C ASN A 138 -8.91 11.59 11.11
N PHE A 139 -8.64 10.32 11.40
CA PHE A 139 -8.90 9.76 12.72
C PHE A 139 -7.83 8.79 13.15
N LYS A 140 -7.48 8.86 14.44
CA LYS A 140 -6.64 7.89 15.14
C LYS A 140 -7.51 7.08 16.11
N THR A 141 -7.35 5.78 16.09
CA THR A 141 -7.92 4.88 17.10
C THR A 141 -6.83 3.97 17.62
N GLU A 142 -6.73 3.86 18.94
CA GLU A 142 -5.77 2.99 19.62
C GLU A 142 -6.56 1.86 20.27
N TYR A 143 -6.01 0.65 20.32
CA TYR A 143 -6.64 -0.45 21.05
C TYR A 143 -5.59 -1.30 21.74
N GLN A 144 -5.97 -1.87 22.87
CA GLN A 144 -5.14 -2.82 23.61
C GLN A 144 -6.00 -4.00 24.03
N GLN A 145 -5.55 -5.19 23.66
CA GLN A 145 -6.16 -6.46 24.04
C GLN A 145 -5.20 -7.23 24.96
N GLY A 146 -5.74 -8.19 25.70
CA GLY A 146 -4.99 -9.05 26.61
C GLY A 146 -5.55 -8.99 28.03
N LEU A 147 -5.88 -10.16 28.59
CA LEU A 147 -6.47 -10.29 29.93
C LEU A 147 -5.45 -10.04 31.06
N ILE A 148 -4.18 -10.41 30.81
CA ILE A 148 -3.06 -10.30 31.75
C ILE A 148 -1.87 -9.74 30.97
N GLY A 149 -1.35 -8.58 31.37
CA GLY A 149 -0.28 -7.88 30.65
C GLY A 149 -0.74 -7.32 29.31
N LYS A 150 -1.27 -6.09 29.31
CA LYS A 150 -1.68 -5.41 28.08
C LYS A 150 -0.48 -5.25 27.14
N PHE A 151 -0.65 -5.57 25.87
CA PHE A 151 0.40 -5.32 24.88
C PHE A 151 0.70 -3.81 24.78
N PRO A 152 1.99 -3.42 24.74
CA PRO A 152 2.34 -2.02 24.59
C PRO A 152 1.94 -1.53 23.20
N LEU A 153 1.30 -0.36 23.16
CA LEU A 153 0.97 0.28 21.89
C LEU A 153 2.23 0.48 21.04
N PRO A 154 2.17 0.24 19.72
CA PRO A 154 3.29 0.52 18.84
C PRO A 154 3.62 2.01 18.83
N ASN A 155 4.91 2.35 18.72
CA ASN A 155 5.35 3.74 18.60
C ASN A 155 5.15 4.27 17.17
N PHE A 156 3.90 4.33 16.72
CA PHE A 156 3.51 4.81 15.40
C PHE A 156 2.78 6.15 15.53
N THR A 157 3.58 7.21 15.61
CA THR A 157 3.11 8.59 15.80
C THR A 157 2.45 9.14 14.53
N GLU A 158 1.87 10.34 14.61
CA GLU A 158 1.29 11.01 13.45
C GLU A 158 2.37 11.34 12.42
N GLU A 159 3.57 11.73 12.84
CA GLU A 159 4.73 11.96 11.98
C GLU A 159 5.15 10.67 11.28
N ALA A 160 5.23 9.55 12.00
CA ALA A 160 5.55 8.25 11.42
C ALA A 160 4.50 7.81 10.38
N MET A 161 3.22 8.10 10.64
CA MET A 161 2.14 7.88 9.67
C MET A 161 2.27 8.78 8.44
N ARG A 162 2.64 10.05 8.60
CA ARG A 162 2.89 10.96 7.46
C ARG A 162 4.07 10.47 6.62
N GLU A 163 5.17 10.08 7.24
CA GLU A 163 6.32 9.51 6.55
C GLU A 163 5.95 8.22 5.80
N TYR A 164 5.11 7.38 6.40
CA TYR A 164 4.57 6.19 5.74
C TYR A 164 3.75 6.52 4.48
N LEU A 165 2.86 7.52 4.55
CA LEU A 165 2.09 7.98 3.39
C LEU A 165 2.95 8.64 2.31
N ARG A 166 4.10 9.21 2.69
CA ARG A 166 5.14 9.73 1.79
C ARG A 166 6.11 8.65 1.29
N ALA A 167 5.97 7.41 1.72
CA ALA A 167 6.84 6.32 1.27
C ALA A 167 6.23 5.52 0.12
N PHE A 168 5.16 6.02 -0.51
CA PHE A 168 4.60 5.41 -1.71
C PHE A 168 5.64 5.48 -2.82
N SER A 169 5.58 4.60 -3.81
CA SER A 169 6.50 4.63 -4.96
C SER A 169 5.75 4.42 -6.26
N LEU A 170 6.41 4.72 -7.37
CA LEU A 170 5.86 4.55 -8.71
C LEU A 170 6.88 3.81 -9.56
N ILE A 171 6.46 2.78 -10.32
CA ILE A 171 7.39 2.16 -11.27
C ILE A 171 7.38 2.94 -12.58
N TYR A 172 8.58 3.29 -13.02
CA TYR A 172 8.80 4.04 -14.24
C TYR A 172 9.85 3.36 -15.13
N LYS A 173 9.57 3.31 -16.43
CA LYS A 173 10.47 2.81 -17.46
C LYS A 173 11.18 3.97 -18.16
N PHE A 174 12.47 4.10 -17.94
CA PHE A 174 13.33 4.98 -18.75
C PHE A 174 13.86 4.20 -19.96
N GLU A 175 13.94 4.88 -21.10
CA GLU A 175 14.65 4.40 -22.29
C GLU A 175 15.67 5.45 -22.70
N VAL A 176 16.94 5.06 -22.72
CA VAL A 176 18.06 5.96 -23.03
C VAL A 176 18.91 5.34 -24.13
N ASP A 177 19.13 6.11 -25.19
CA ASP A 177 20.02 5.71 -26.28
C ASP A 177 21.47 6.13 -25.95
N SER A 178 22.42 5.28 -26.34
CA SER A 178 23.86 5.49 -26.18
C SER A 178 24.58 5.27 -27.50
N LYS A 179 25.59 6.09 -27.76
CA LYS A 179 26.54 5.86 -28.87
C LYS A 179 27.54 4.74 -28.60
N TYR A 180 27.62 4.27 -27.35
CA TYR A 180 28.53 3.21 -26.95
C TYR A 180 27.89 1.83 -27.15
N ASN A 181 28.74 0.80 -27.27
CA ASN A 181 28.25 -0.58 -27.36
C ASN A 181 27.64 -1.05 -26.03
N SER A 182 26.87 -2.13 -26.07
CA SER A 182 26.13 -2.62 -24.90
C SER A 182 27.01 -2.95 -23.70
N GLU A 183 28.20 -3.49 -23.95
CA GLU A 183 29.18 -3.85 -22.91
C GLU A 183 29.69 -2.61 -22.16
N SER A 184 30.05 -1.56 -22.90
CA SER A 184 30.53 -0.29 -22.33
C SER A 184 29.42 0.42 -21.56
N THR A 185 28.20 0.45 -22.11
CA THR A 185 27.04 1.02 -21.44
C THR A 185 26.72 0.27 -20.13
N MET A 186 26.75 -1.07 -20.14
CA MET A 186 26.56 -1.85 -18.91
C MET A 186 27.69 -1.62 -17.89
N ALA A 187 28.93 -1.52 -18.35
CA ALA A 187 30.09 -1.23 -17.48
C ALA A 187 29.95 0.14 -16.78
N ASN A 188 29.31 1.13 -17.42
CA ASN A 188 29.01 2.41 -16.77
C ASN A 188 28.07 2.25 -15.57
N PHE A 189 27.01 1.44 -15.68
CA PHE A 189 26.13 1.14 -14.54
C PHE A 189 26.90 0.45 -13.40
N MET A 190 27.71 -0.56 -13.73
CA MET A 190 28.53 -1.28 -12.74
C MET A 190 29.55 -0.38 -12.02
N ARG A 191 30.00 0.70 -12.67
CA ARG A 191 30.96 1.66 -12.11
C ARG A 191 30.30 2.74 -11.27
N MET A 192 29.12 3.21 -11.69
CA MET A 192 28.51 4.43 -11.15
C MET A 192 27.37 4.17 -10.17
N ALA A 193 26.72 3.02 -10.23
CA ALA A 193 25.62 2.67 -9.34
C ALA A 193 26.07 1.66 -8.27
N THR A 194 25.35 1.63 -7.15
CA THR A 194 25.58 0.62 -6.13
C THR A 194 24.96 -0.68 -6.58
N VAL A 195 25.78 -1.72 -6.77
CA VAL A 195 25.31 -3.06 -7.10
C VAL A 195 24.91 -3.77 -5.82
N GLN A 196 23.63 -4.10 -5.68
CA GLN A 196 23.18 -4.96 -4.58
C GLN A 196 23.41 -6.43 -4.97
N PRO A 197 24.27 -7.18 -4.27
CA PRO A 197 24.54 -8.57 -4.60
C PRO A 197 23.31 -9.42 -4.30
N ASN A 198 22.60 -9.84 -5.34
CA ASN A 198 21.42 -10.68 -5.18
C ASN A 198 21.72 -12.11 -5.61
N THR A 199 22.03 -12.97 -4.64
CA THR A 199 22.50 -14.35 -4.86
C THR A 199 21.43 -15.31 -5.41
N ARG A 200 20.16 -14.90 -5.46
CA ARG A 200 19.04 -15.74 -5.94
C ARG A 200 18.32 -15.20 -7.17
N GLY A 201 18.78 -14.06 -7.70
CA GLY A 201 18.04 -13.29 -8.71
C GLY A 201 16.76 -12.68 -8.12
N MET A 202 16.39 -11.48 -8.58
CA MET A 202 15.15 -10.83 -8.21
C MET A 202 14.22 -10.81 -9.40
N ALA A 203 12.99 -11.29 -9.23
CA ALA A 203 11.96 -11.10 -10.22
C ALA A 203 11.61 -9.61 -10.25
N ASP A 204 11.74 -8.98 -11.42
CA ASP A 204 11.25 -7.63 -11.62
C ASP A 204 9.73 -7.62 -11.45
N PRO A 205 9.19 -6.76 -10.56
CA PRO A 205 7.77 -6.76 -10.22
C PRO A 205 6.84 -6.44 -11.39
N VAL A 206 7.38 -5.97 -12.52
CA VAL A 206 6.60 -5.60 -13.70
C VAL A 206 6.69 -6.62 -14.83
N THR A 207 7.88 -7.02 -15.23
CA THR A 207 8.10 -7.95 -16.34
C THR A 207 8.11 -9.42 -15.92
N GLY A 208 8.29 -9.71 -14.62
CA GLY A 208 8.43 -11.08 -14.09
C GLY A 208 9.76 -11.75 -14.48
N LYS A 209 10.65 -11.04 -15.18
CA LYS A 209 11.99 -11.54 -15.52
C LYS A 209 12.84 -11.59 -14.27
N ILE A 210 13.67 -12.63 -14.15
CA ILE A 210 14.64 -12.75 -13.07
C ILE A 210 15.91 -12.03 -13.49
N PHE A 211 16.23 -10.95 -12.80
CA PHE A 211 17.47 -10.20 -12.97
C PHE A 211 18.47 -10.61 -11.90
N ASN A 212 19.70 -10.86 -12.33
CA ASN A 212 20.80 -11.23 -11.42
C ASN A 212 21.47 -10.02 -10.78
N GLN A 213 21.13 -8.81 -11.23
CA GLN A 213 21.73 -7.56 -10.78
C GLN A 213 20.63 -6.52 -10.53
N TYR A 214 20.66 -5.95 -9.34
CA TYR A 214 19.82 -4.83 -8.92
C TYR A 214 20.74 -3.66 -8.61
N PHE A 215 20.41 -2.50 -9.16
CA PHE A 215 21.19 -1.29 -9.02
C PHE A 215 20.43 -0.31 -8.15
N GLU A 216 21.17 0.48 -7.38
CA GLU A 216 20.63 1.58 -6.59
C GLU A 216 21.41 2.85 -6.91
N THR A 217 20.66 3.94 -7.10
CA THR A 217 21.20 5.31 -7.09
C THR A 217 20.54 6.10 -5.96
N GLU A 218 21.27 7.04 -5.37
CA GLU A 218 20.72 7.90 -4.33
C GLU A 218 20.07 9.13 -4.96
N TYR A 219 18.81 9.38 -4.60
CA TYR A 219 18.09 10.58 -4.99
C TYR A 219 17.53 11.28 -3.76
N GLN A 220 18.07 12.46 -3.45
CA GLN A 220 17.70 13.28 -2.30
C GLN A 220 17.66 12.49 -0.97
N GLY A 221 18.68 11.67 -0.71
CA GLY A 221 18.78 10.85 0.51
C GLY A 221 17.90 9.60 0.53
N LYS A 222 17.21 9.26 -0.57
CA LYS A 222 16.45 8.02 -0.73
C LYS A 222 17.07 7.16 -1.82
N ALA A 223 17.11 5.85 -1.58
CA ALA A 223 17.52 4.90 -2.61
C ALA A 223 16.44 4.78 -3.69
N ALA A 224 16.82 4.99 -4.94
CA ALA A 224 16.06 4.67 -6.14
C ALA A 224 16.63 3.39 -6.72
N GLY A 225 15.92 2.28 -6.53
CA GLY A 225 16.36 0.98 -7.00
C GLY A 225 15.78 0.62 -8.36
N TYR A 226 16.57 -0.05 -9.18
CA TYR A 226 16.20 -0.34 -10.57
C TYR A 226 16.89 -1.56 -11.17
N PHE A 227 16.26 -2.08 -12.23
CA PHE A 227 16.82 -3.07 -13.15
C PHE A 227 17.19 -2.39 -14.46
N VAL A 228 18.25 -2.86 -15.12
CA VAL A 228 18.67 -2.36 -16.42
C VAL A 228 18.87 -3.50 -17.42
N GLU A 229 18.30 -3.33 -18.61
CA GLU A 229 18.56 -4.14 -19.80
C GLU A 229 19.27 -3.27 -20.84
N VAL A 230 20.42 -3.73 -21.34
CA VAL A 230 21.15 -3.03 -22.40
C VAL A 230 21.24 -3.93 -23.63
N PHE A 231 20.82 -3.42 -24.78
CA PHE A 231 20.87 -4.16 -26.04
C PHE A 231 21.49 -3.32 -27.17
N PRO A 232 22.13 -3.97 -28.16
CA PRO A 232 22.60 -3.29 -29.36
C PRO A 232 21.45 -2.58 -30.06
N TYR A 233 21.65 -1.32 -30.45
CA TYR A 233 20.61 -0.52 -31.09
C TYR A 233 21.25 0.47 -32.05
N ARG A 234 20.98 0.31 -33.35
CA ARG A 234 21.63 1.07 -34.44
C ARG A 234 23.16 1.01 -34.31
N ASP A 235 23.84 2.15 -34.35
CA ASP A 235 25.30 2.29 -34.23
C ASP A 235 25.79 2.36 -32.78
N GLY A 236 24.98 1.93 -31.81
CA GLY A 236 25.31 1.95 -30.39
C GLY A 236 24.47 0.97 -29.58
N SER A 237 23.91 1.44 -28.48
CA SER A 237 23.06 0.64 -27.60
C SER A 237 21.87 1.44 -27.07
N LYS A 238 20.88 0.72 -26.55
CA LYS A 238 19.76 1.30 -25.81
C LYS A 238 19.70 0.64 -24.44
N ALA A 239 19.63 1.46 -23.40
CA ALA A 239 19.39 1.04 -22.03
C ALA A 239 17.90 1.21 -21.70
N VAL A 240 17.25 0.14 -21.25
CA VAL A 240 15.88 0.15 -20.73
C VAL A 240 15.97 -0.08 -19.24
N ILE A 241 15.48 0.88 -18.46
CA ILE A 241 15.67 0.94 -17.01
C ILE A 241 14.29 0.94 -16.35
N TYR A 242 14.02 -0.08 -15.54
CA TYR A 242 12.79 -0.20 -14.75
C TYR A 242 13.11 0.24 -13.33
N MET A 243 12.68 1.44 -12.96
CA MET A 243 13.02 2.06 -11.68
C MET A 243 11.80 2.19 -10.79
N GLU A 244 11.96 1.84 -9.53
CA GLU A 244 11.05 2.25 -8.46
C GLU A 244 11.41 3.68 -8.04
N LEU A 245 10.60 4.65 -8.47
CA LEU A 245 10.81 6.04 -8.16
C LEU A 245 10.57 6.27 -6.66
N PRO A 246 11.57 6.80 -5.93
CA PRO A 246 11.37 7.16 -4.54
C PRO A 246 10.42 8.37 -4.47
N THR A 247 9.49 8.34 -3.52
CA THR A 247 8.72 9.54 -3.21
C THR A 247 9.55 10.48 -2.35
N VAL A 248 9.87 11.66 -2.88
CA VAL A 248 10.50 12.75 -2.14
C VAL A 248 9.61 13.97 -2.23
N GLU A 249 9.53 14.75 -1.15
CA GLU A 249 8.78 16.00 -1.17
C GLU A 249 9.41 16.98 -2.15
N THR A 250 8.62 17.45 -3.11
CA THR A 250 9.00 18.46 -4.09
C THR A 250 8.59 19.87 -3.64
N SER A 251 7.56 19.94 -2.80
CA SER A 251 7.21 21.10 -1.99
C SER A 251 6.49 20.65 -0.72
N SER A 252 6.17 21.57 0.19
CA SER A 252 5.58 21.23 1.49
C SER A 252 4.29 20.41 1.34
N ASN A 253 4.31 19.15 1.80
CA ASN A 253 3.20 18.18 1.72
C ASN A 253 2.81 17.79 0.29
N GLU A 254 3.74 17.93 -0.65
CA GLU A 254 3.50 17.62 -2.05
C GLU A 254 4.65 16.82 -2.67
N VAL A 255 4.26 15.78 -3.39
CA VAL A 255 5.13 14.91 -4.17
C VAL A 255 4.71 15.08 -5.62
N ASP A 256 5.65 15.51 -6.46
CA ASP A 256 5.41 15.68 -7.89
C ASP A 256 6.31 14.75 -8.69
N PHE A 257 5.72 13.70 -9.24
CA PHE A 257 6.48 12.73 -10.03
C PHE A 257 7.00 13.32 -11.34
N GLU A 258 6.43 14.40 -11.88
CA GLU A 258 6.97 15.04 -13.08
C GLU A 258 8.37 15.61 -12.83
N ILE A 259 8.58 16.24 -11.67
CA ILE A 259 9.87 16.77 -11.24
C ILE A 259 10.85 15.62 -11.00
N ILE A 260 10.43 14.60 -10.24
CA ILE A 260 11.27 13.44 -9.90
C ILE A 260 11.71 12.69 -11.17
N ILE A 261 10.79 12.44 -12.11
CA ILE A 261 11.08 11.77 -13.39
C ILE A 261 12.11 12.56 -14.20
N LYS A 262 11.96 13.89 -14.29
CA LYS A 262 12.88 14.74 -15.06
C LYS A 262 14.31 14.70 -14.51
N ASP A 263 14.44 14.77 -13.19
CA ASP A 263 15.75 14.78 -12.52
C ASP A 263 16.42 13.41 -12.65
N LEU A 264 15.69 12.33 -12.37
CA LEU A 264 16.21 10.96 -12.50
C LEU A 264 16.50 10.58 -13.95
N LYS A 265 15.72 11.07 -14.93
CA LYS A 265 16.03 10.88 -16.35
C LYS A 265 17.39 11.46 -16.71
N SER A 266 17.67 12.68 -16.26
CA SER A 266 18.95 13.36 -16.51
C SER A 266 20.12 12.59 -15.89
N GLU A 267 19.90 12.01 -14.72
CA GLU A 267 20.88 11.15 -14.05
C GLU A 267 21.09 9.83 -14.81
N MET A 268 20.03 9.17 -15.28
CA MET A 268 20.14 7.96 -16.10
C MET A 268 20.86 8.25 -17.42
N ASP A 269 20.56 9.38 -18.08
CA ASP A 269 21.25 9.83 -19.29
C ASP A 269 22.76 10.00 -19.05
N ARG A 270 23.14 10.55 -17.89
CA ARG A 270 24.54 10.74 -17.47
C ARG A 270 25.26 9.41 -17.25
N ILE A 271 24.62 8.46 -16.57
CA ILE A 271 25.21 7.12 -16.34
C ILE A 271 25.41 6.40 -17.68
N VAL A 272 24.36 6.37 -18.52
CA VAL A 272 24.39 5.65 -19.80
C VAL A 272 25.47 6.18 -20.75
N ASN A 273 25.70 7.49 -20.75
CA ASN A 273 26.62 8.17 -21.66
C ASN A 273 27.95 8.62 -21.03
N SER A 274 28.32 8.07 -19.86
CA SER A 274 29.59 8.38 -19.20
C SER A 274 30.81 7.78 -19.88
#